data_AF-A0A5J9T198-F1
#
_entry.id   AF-A0A5J9T198-F1
#
_cell.length_a   1.000
_cell.length_b   1.000
_cell.length_c   1.000
_cell.angle_alpha   90.00
_cell.angle_beta   90.00
_cell.angle_gamma   90.00
#
_symmetry.space_group_name_H-M   'P 1'
#
loop_
_entity.id
_entity.type
_entity.pdbx_description
1 polymer ?
#
loop_
_entity_poly.entity_id
_entity_poly.type
_entity_poly.pdbx_seq_one_letter_code
_entity_poly.pdbx_strand_id
1 'polypeptide(L)'
;MATEARWRVQDPVYGSAGIIDRLHQQIRAAQRDLATTRAQLAIVQTQMHHGAAAMARHGAPRPPGAQPPPTTALFLPAAASTAVHNDGGRLLAVRHEEEEDEAPPMDPDEFLDLGDL
;
A
#
# COMPACT_ATOMS: atom_id res chain seq x y z
N MET A 1 -2.52 31.26 -9.81
CA MET A 1 -2.57 31.59 -11.26
C MET A 1 -1.21 31.99 -11.84
N ALA A 2 -0.41 32.87 -11.21
CA ALA A 2 0.84 33.39 -11.82
C ALA A 2 1.95 32.35 -12.10
N THR A 3 2.06 31.30 -11.26
CA THR A 3 3.10 30.27 -11.41
C THR A 3 2.85 29.37 -12.61
N GLU A 4 1.63 28.86 -12.79
CA GLU A 4 1.26 28.04 -13.95
C GLU A 4 1.42 28.80 -15.27
N ALA A 5 1.00 30.07 -15.30
CA ALA A 5 1.20 30.94 -16.46
C ALA A 5 2.70 31.10 -16.80
N ARG A 6 3.56 31.27 -15.79
CA ARG A 6 5.01 31.33 -15.98
C ARG A 6 5.57 30.02 -16.57
N TRP A 7 5.08 28.86 -16.13
CA TRP A 7 5.52 27.57 -16.66
C TRP A 7 5.11 27.38 -18.12
N ARG A 8 3.90 27.82 -18.50
CA ARG A 8 3.47 27.79 -19.91
C ARG A 8 4.24 28.74 -20.81
N VAL A 9 4.82 29.83 -20.29
CA VAL A 9 5.72 30.68 -21.06
C VAL A 9 7.09 30.03 -21.26
N GLN A 10 7.58 29.30 -20.26
CA GLN A 10 8.88 28.61 -20.35
C GLN A 10 8.82 27.29 -21.14
N ASP A 11 7.74 26.55 -21.00
CA ASP A 11 7.45 25.33 -21.74
C ASP A 11 5.99 25.41 -22.23
N PRO A 12 5.76 25.89 -23.46
CA PRO A 12 4.41 26.10 -23.97
C PRO A 12 3.66 24.80 -24.30
N VAL A 13 4.36 23.68 -24.42
CA VAL A 13 3.74 22.39 -24.76
C VAL A 13 3.30 21.66 -23.50
N TYR A 14 4.18 21.58 -22.50
CA TYR A 14 3.91 20.79 -21.29
C TYR A 14 3.82 21.63 -20.02
N GLY A 15 4.36 22.85 -19.98
CA GLY A 15 4.28 23.75 -18.84
C GLY A 15 4.66 23.08 -17.51
N SER A 16 3.76 23.15 -16.52
CA SER A 16 3.94 22.45 -15.24
C SER A 16 3.78 20.93 -15.34
N ALA A 17 3.08 20.42 -16.36
CA ALA A 17 2.85 18.98 -16.54
C ALA A 17 4.14 18.22 -16.80
N GLY A 18 5.11 18.80 -17.52
CA GLY A 18 6.42 18.18 -17.75
C GLY A 18 7.22 18.00 -16.46
N ILE A 19 7.11 18.95 -15.52
CA ILE A 19 7.75 18.85 -14.20
C ILE A 19 7.07 17.77 -13.37
N ILE A 20 5.74 17.73 -13.40
CA ILE A 20 4.95 16.74 -12.67
C ILE A 20 5.30 15.35 -13.17
N ASP A 21 5.38 15.12 -14.48
CA ASP A 21 5.78 13.82 -15.02
C ASP A 21 7.21 13.44 -14.59
N ARG A 22 8.16 14.39 -14.67
CA ARG A 22 9.53 14.16 -14.20
C ARG A 22 9.57 13.79 -12.71
N LEU A 23 8.81 14.47 -11.86
CA LEU A 23 8.70 14.15 -10.44
C LEU A 23 8.11 12.75 -10.23
N HIS A 24 7.06 12.39 -10.97
CA HIS A 24 6.51 11.04 -10.91
C HIS A 24 7.52 9.96 -11.32
N GLN A 25 8.31 10.21 -12.37
CA GLN A 25 9.39 9.31 -12.76
C GLN A 25 10.43 9.15 -11.65
N GLN A 26 10.84 10.24 -11.00
CA GLN A 26 11.79 10.23 -9.89
C GLN A 26 11.23 9.47 -8.67
N ILE A 27 9.95 9.68 -8.33
CA ILE A 27 9.29 8.96 -7.24
C ILE A 27 9.29 7.46 -7.53
N ARG A 28 8.91 7.05 -8.75
CA ARG A 28 8.91 5.63 -9.14
C ARG A 28 10.31 5.01 -9.06
N ALA A 29 11.34 5.73 -9.48
CA ALA A 29 12.73 5.27 -9.37
C ALA A 29 13.14 5.08 -7.91
N ALA A 30 12.91 6.08 -7.06
CA ALA A 30 13.23 6.01 -5.64
C ALA A 30 12.49 4.87 -4.91
N GLN A 31 11.22 4.65 -5.26
CA GLN A 31 10.43 3.55 -4.70
C GLN A 31 11.00 2.18 -5.09
N ARG A 32 11.45 2.02 -6.35
CA ARG A 32 12.10 0.79 -6.81
C ARG A 32 13.40 0.54 -6.05
N ASP A 33 14.24 1.55 -5.87
CA ASP A 33 15.51 1.41 -5.16
C ASP A 33 15.30 1.05 -3.69
N LEU A 34 14.29 1.66 -3.06
CA LEU A 34 13.89 1.35 -1.70
C LEU A 34 13.37 -0.09 -1.58
N ALA A 35 12.52 -0.53 -2.50
CA ALA A 35 12.02 -1.91 -2.52
C ALA A 35 13.16 -2.92 -2.69
N THR A 36 14.11 -2.63 -3.60
CA THR A 36 15.31 -3.46 -3.83
C THR A 36 16.15 -3.58 -2.57
N THR A 37 16.44 -2.45 -1.92
CA THR A 37 17.24 -2.43 -0.69
C THR A 37 16.54 -3.19 0.45
N ARG A 38 15.22 -3.02 0.58
CA ARG A 38 14.43 -3.76 1.58
C ARG A 38 14.46 -5.27 1.34
N ALA A 39 14.35 -5.70 0.08
CA ALA A 39 14.46 -7.11 -0.27
C ALA A 39 15.84 -7.69 0.06
N GLN A 40 16.91 -6.95 -0.25
CA GLN A 40 18.28 -7.35 0.10
C GLN A 40 18.46 -7.48 1.62
N LEU A 41 17.96 -6.53 2.40
CA LEU A 41 18.02 -6.59 3.86
C LEU A 41 17.23 -7.78 4.42
N ALA A 42 16.05 -8.09 3.87
CA ALA A 42 15.26 -9.25 4.30
C ALA A 42 16.02 -10.57 4.04
N ILE A 43 16.71 -10.69 2.91
CA ILE A 43 17.56 -11.86 2.60
C ILE A 43 18.68 -11.99 3.64
N VAL A 44 19.39 -10.91 3.94
CA VAL A 44 20.48 -10.93 4.93
C VAL A 44 19.97 -11.25 6.34
N GLN A 45 18.83 -10.68 6.74
CA GLN A 45 18.20 -10.97 8.03
C GLN A 45 17.79 -12.43 8.15
N THR A 46 17.13 -12.98 7.13
CA THR A 46 16.75 -14.41 7.13
C THR A 46 17.99 -15.29 7.24
N GLN A 47 19.06 -15.03 6.48
CA GLN A 47 20.31 -15.80 6.59
C GLN A 47 20.90 -15.75 8.01
N MET A 48 20.93 -14.58 8.65
CA MET A 48 21.39 -14.44 10.04
C MET A 48 20.55 -15.28 11.01
N HIS A 49 19.22 -15.22 10.90
CA HIS A 49 18.32 -16.01 11.75
C HIS A 49 18.46 -17.52 11.52
N HIS A 50 18.61 -17.97 10.27
CA HIS A 50 18.85 -19.38 9.95
C HIS A 50 20.20 -19.86 10.48
N GLY A 51 21.26 -19.05 10.39
CA GLY A 51 22.57 -19.35 10.97
C GLY A 51 22.53 -19.47 12.50
N ALA A 52 21.86 -18.55 13.18
CA ALA A 52 21.68 -18.59 14.63
C ALA A 52 20.85 -19.82 15.06
N ALA A 53 19.77 -20.14 14.35
CA ALA A 53 18.96 -21.34 14.62
C ALA A 53 19.73 -22.65 14.35
N ALA A 54 20.59 -22.68 13.33
CA ALA A 54 21.44 -23.84 13.05
C ALA A 54 22.48 -24.07 14.17
N MET A 55 23.08 -23.00 14.71
CA MET A 55 23.99 -23.11 15.86
C MET A 55 23.28 -23.53 17.14
N ALA A 56 22.08 -23.00 17.43
CA ALA A 56 21.27 -23.43 18.58
C ALA A 56 20.90 -24.93 18.51
N ARG A 57 20.69 -25.46 17.31
CA ARG A 57 20.42 -26.89 17.07
C ARG A 57 21.63 -27.80 17.27
N HIS A 58 22.84 -27.30 17.03
CA HIS A 58 24.08 -28.09 17.18
C HIS A 58 24.70 -27.96 18.59
N GLY A 59 24.28 -26.97 19.38
CA GLY A 59 24.79 -26.74 20.74
C GLY A 59 23.97 -27.37 21.88
N ALA A 60 22.76 -27.87 21.61
CA ALA A 60 21.90 -28.46 22.65
C ALA A 60 22.06 -29.99 22.68
N PRO A 61 22.69 -30.59 23.71
CA PRO A 61 22.61 -32.04 23.90
C PRO A 61 21.14 -32.39 24.18
N ARG A 62 20.51 -33.10 23.23
CA ARG A 62 19.18 -33.69 23.46
C ARG A 62 19.30 -34.65 24.65
N PRO A 63 18.62 -34.40 25.78
CA PRO A 63 18.68 -35.33 26.90
C PRO A 63 18.07 -36.67 26.45
N PRO A 64 18.78 -37.80 26.66
CA PRO A 64 18.22 -39.12 26.42
C PRO A 64 17.12 -39.36 27.47
N GLY A 65 15.86 -39.17 27.08
CA GLY A 65 14.71 -39.47 27.95
C GLY A 65 13.46 -38.60 27.78
N ALA A 66 13.51 -37.50 27.01
CA ALA A 66 12.31 -36.70 26.78
C ALA A 66 11.40 -37.36 25.74
N GLN A 67 10.52 -38.26 26.22
CA GLN A 67 9.35 -38.72 25.48
C GLN A 67 8.40 -37.54 25.22
N PRO A 68 7.74 -37.45 24.05
CA PRO A 68 6.67 -36.47 23.87
C PRO A 68 5.51 -36.80 24.82
N PRO A 69 4.90 -35.81 25.49
CA PRO A 69 3.75 -36.05 26.37
C PRO A 69 2.57 -36.61 25.56
N PRO A 70 1.79 -37.57 26.11
CA PRO A 70 0.59 -38.04 25.44
C PRO A 70 -0.39 -36.89 25.27
N THR A 71 -0.86 -36.72 24.03
CA THR A 71 -1.93 -35.80 23.64
C THR A 71 -3.21 -36.14 24.39
N THR A 72 -3.40 -35.57 25.58
CA THR A 72 -4.75 -35.43 26.15
C THR A 72 -5.30 -34.12 25.60
N ALA A 73 -6.00 -34.22 24.48
CA ALA A 73 -6.76 -33.13 23.89
C ALA A 73 -7.92 -32.77 24.84
N LEU A 74 -7.64 -32.00 25.89
CA LEU A 74 -8.66 -31.21 26.55
C LEU A 74 -8.86 -29.97 25.70
N PHE A 75 -9.93 -30.01 24.91
CA PHE A 75 -10.48 -28.87 24.19
C PHE A 75 -10.66 -27.70 25.15
N LEU A 76 -9.72 -26.76 25.09
CA LEU A 76 -9.89 -25.41 25.60
C LEU A 76 -9.88 -24.51 24.36
N PRO A 77 -10.94 -23.72 24.08
CA PRO A 77 -10.88 -22.80 22.96
C PRO A 77 -9.78 -21.78 23.26
N ALA A 78 -8.67 -21.90 22.55
CA ALA A 78 -7.62 -20.91 22.55
C ALA A 78 -8.25 -19.58 22.13
N ALA A 79 -8.16 -18.58 23.02
CA ALA A 79 -8.55 -17.22 22.71
C ALA A 79 -7.89 -16.82 21.39
N ALA A 80 -8.71 -16.50 20.40
CA ALA A 80 -8.28 -16.06 19.09
C ALA A 80 -7.41 -14.82 19.26
N SER A 81 -6.09 -14.99 19.22
CA SER A 81 -5.19 -13.89 18.92
C SER A 81 -5.39 -13.55 17.45
N THR A 82 -6.28 -12.61 17.19
CA THR A 82 -6.32 -11.91 15.91
C THR A 82 -5.03 -11.11 15.79
N ALA A 83 -3.98 -11.76 15.30
CA ALA A 83 -2.89 -11.06 14.67
C ALA A 83 -3.49 -10.30 13.49
N VAL A 84 -3.73 -9.00 13.69
CA VAL A 84 -4.11 -8.08 12.63
C VAL A 84 -2.91 -8.00 11.68
N HIS A 85 -2.95 -8.86 10.67
CA HIS A 85 -2.14 -8.72 9.48
C HIS A 85 -2.61 -7.42 8.81
N ASN A 86 -1.77 -6.39 8.85
CA ASN A 86 -1.98 -5.22 7.99
C ASN A 86 -1.58 -5.64 6.57
N ASP A 87 -2.46 -6.43 5.94
CA ASP A 87 -2.43 -6.66 4.51
C ASP A 87 -3.08 -5.44 3.86
N GLY A 88 -2.23 -4.48 3.50
CA GLY A 88 -2.58 -3.42 2.58
C GLY A 88 -2.87 -4.03 1.21
N GLY A 89 -4.08 -4.56 1.06
CA GLY A 89 -4.45 -5.33 -0.13
C GLY A 89 -5.93 -5.64 -0.29
N ARG A 90 -6.82 -5.02 0.49
CA ARG A 90 -8.26 -5.12 0.23
C ARG A 90 -8.63 -4.15 -0.88
N LEU A 91 -8.47 -4.59 -2.12
CA LEU A 91 -9.22 -4.07 -3.27
C LEU A 91 -10.70 -4.19 -2.90
N LEU A 92 -11.30 -3.10 -2.44
CA LEU A 92 -12.73 -2.94 -2.41
C LEU A 92 -13.17 -3.08 -3.87
N ALA A 93 -13.85 -4.17 -4.18
CA ALA A 93 -14.65 -4.26 -5.38
C ALA A 93 -15.72 -3.16 -5.24
N VAL A 94 -15.41 -1.97 -5.74
CA VAL A 94 -16.38 -0.93 -6.02
C VAL A 94 -17.34 -1.58 -6.99
N ARG A 95 -18.57 -1.83 -6.54
CA ARG A 95 -19.67 -2.03 -7.46
C ARG A 95 -19.82 -0.70 -8.17
N HIS A 96 -19.41 -0.69 -9.43
CA HIS A 96 -19.71 0.37 -10.37
C HIS A 96 -21.22 0.24 -10.62
N GLU A 97 -22.02 0.86 -9.76
CA GLU A 97 -23.37 1.22 -10.12
C GLU A 97 -23.19 2.47 -10.96
N GLU A 98 -23.29 2.29 -12.28
CA GLU A 98 -23.42 3.38 -13.24
C GLU A 98 -24.77 4.04 -12.97
N GLU A 99 -24.87 4.81 -11.89
CA GLU A 99 -25.81 5.91 -11.82
C GLU A 99 -25.21 6.98 -12.73
N GLU A 100 -25.68 6.99 -13.98
CA GLU A 100 -25.68 8.18 -14.81
C GLU A 100 -26.38 9.27 -13.98
N ASP A 101 -25.60 10.11 -13.28
CA ASP A 101 -26.04 11.43 -12.85
C ASP A 101 -26.32 12.22 -14.13
N GLU A 102 -27.44 11.92 -14.79
CA GLU A 102 -28.10 12.78 -15.75
C GLU A 102 -28.36 14.09 -15.00
N ALA A 103 -27.47 15.06 -15.16
CA ALA A 103 -27.66 16.40 -14.63
C ALA A 103 -29.06 16.83 -15.07
N PRO A 104 -29.99 17.13 -14.14
CA PRO A 104 -31.35 17.47 -14.51
C PRO A 104 -31.30 18.57 -15.57
N PRO A 105 -32.06 18.48 -16.67
CA PRO A 105 -32.01 19.46 -17.74
C PRO A 105 -32.28 20.82 -17.12
N MET A 106 -31.23 21.64 -17.06
CA MET A 106 -31.29 22.98 -16.49
C MET A 106 -32.29 23.77 -17.34
N ASP A 107 -33.39 24.21 -16.73
CA ASP A 107 -34.42 24.97 -17.42
C ASP A 107 -33.82 26.31 -17.86
N PRO A 108 -33.74 26.60 -19.17
CA PRO A 108 -33.14 27.84 -19.66
C PRO A 108 -33.88 29.10 -19.19
N ASP A 109 -35.09 28.96 -18.66
CA ASP A 109 -35.88 30.09 -18.18
C ASP A 109 -35.47 30.55 -16.76
N GLU A 110 -34.66 29.78 -16.01
CA GLU A 110 -34.15 30.17 -14.68
C GLU A 110 -33.11 31.31 -14.75
N PHE A 111 -32.47 31.50 -15.90
CA PHE A 111 -31.51 32.59 -16.11
C PHE A 111 -32.18 33.97 -16.29
N LEU A 112 -33.49 34.02 -16.57
CA LEU A 112 -34.17 35.27 -16.92
C LEU A 112 -34.66 36.08 -15.70
N ASP A 113 -34.66 35.48 -14.50
CA ASP A 113 -35.11 36.15 -13.26
C ASP A 113 -33.97 36.88 -12.50
N LEU A 114 -32.73 36.86 -13.01
CA LEU A 114 -31.62 37.67 -12.45
C LEU A 114 -31.48 39.06 -13.11
N GLY A 115 -32.50 39.50 -13.85
CA GLY A 115 -32.49 40.77 -14.60
C GLY A 115 -32.90 42.02 -13.80
N ASP A 116 -33.54 41.88 -12.63
CA ASP A 116 -34.09 43.03 -11.89
C ASP A 116 -33.72 42.98 -10.39
N LEU A 117 -32.49 43.41 -10.04
CA LEU A 117 -32.19 43.99 -8.72
C LEU A 117 -31.22 45.17 -8.83
#